data_AF-I4VMH7-F1
#
_entry.id   AF-I4VMH7-F1
#
_cell.length_a   1.000
_cell.length_b   1.000
_cell.length_c   1.000
_cell.angle_alpha   90.00
_cell.angle_beta   90.00
_cell.angle_gamma   90.00
#
_symmetry.space_group_name_H-M   'P 1'
#
loop_
_entity.id
_entity.type
_entity.pdbx_description
1 polymer ?
#
loop_
_entity_poly.entity_id
_entity_poly.type
_entity_poly.pdbx_seq_one_letter_code
_entity_poly.pdbx_strand_id
1 'polypeptide(L)' 'MNGNLNKGAWKTMENEWSSALKEGKSVSVKIEPVYSGGDIRPDRFVVQYSIGGGRPVSIDFKNSPGGG' A
#
# COMPACT_ATOMS: atom_id res chain seq x y z
N MET A 1 -20.73 5.59 1.07
CA MET A 1 -19.34 5.91 0.69
C MET A 1 -18.48 4.67 0.87
N ASN A 2 -18.43 3.78 -0.11
CA ASN A 2 -17.60 2.57 -0.05
C ASN A 2 -16.32 2.83 -0.86
N GLY A 3 -15.29 3.32 -0.18
CA GLY A 3 -13.94 3.35 -0.76
C GLY A 3 -13.42 1.92 -0.82
N ASN A 4 -13.46 1.31 -2.00
CA ASN A 4 -12.98 -0.05 -2.22
C ASN A 4 -11.47 -0.05 -2.45
N LEU A 5 -10.72 0.50 -1.49
CA LEU A 5 -9.33 0.07 -1.31
C LEU A 5 -9.37 -1.43 -1.04
N ASN A 6 -8.47 -2.21 -1.66
CA ASN A 6 -8.31 -3.62 -1.32
C ASN A 6 -7.69 -3.76 0.09
N LYS A 7 -8.52 -3.54 1.11
CA LYS A 7 -8.14 -3.56 2.54
C LYS A 7 -7.52 -4.89 2.96
N GLY A 8 -7.90 -5.99 2.30
CA GLY A 8 -7.30 -7.30 2.52
C GLY A 8 -5.84 -7.35 2.10
N ALA A 9 -5.54 -6.95 0.86
CA ALA A 9 -4.17 -6.89 0.37
C ALA A 9 -3.31 -5.88 1.14
N TRP A 10 -3.89 -4.73 1.51
CA TRP A 10 -3.21 -3.74 2.35
C TRP A 10 -2.82 -4.33 3.71
N LYS A 11 -3.75 -4.99 4.39
CA LYS A 11 -3.51 -5.63 5.68
C LYS A 11 -2.47 -6.76 5.58
N THR A 12 -2.49 -7.54 4.51
CA THR A 12 -1.49 -8.61 4.29
C THR A 12 -0.08 -8.02 4.20
N MET A 13 0.08 -6.92 3.45
CA MET A 13 1.35 -6.19 3.35
C MET A 13 1.79 -5.63 4.72
N GLU A 14 0.90 -5.01 5.48
CA GLU A 14 1.23 -4.51 6.83
C GLU A 14 1.64 -5.64 7.79
N ASN A 15 0.99 -6.81 7.69
CA ASN A 15 1.36 -7.99 8.48
C ASN A 15 2.77 -8.50 8.13
N GLU A 16 3.13 -8.51 6.84
CA GLU A 16 4.48 -8.88 6.39
C GLU A 16 5.53 -7.96 7.01
N TRP A 17 5.29 -6.65 6.95
CA TRP A 17 6.18 -5.66 7.56
C TRP A 17 6.28 -5.85 9.07
N SER A 18 5.16 -6.12 9.75
CA SER A 18 5.12 -6.39 11.19
C SER A 18 5.98 -7.60 11.57
N SER A 19 5.86 -8.71 10.82
CA SER A 19 6.68 -9.91 11.05
C SER A 19 8.16 -9.64 10.83
N ALA A 20 8.52 -8.92 9.76
CA ALA A 20 9.90 -8.57 9.48
C ALA A 20 10.52 -7.71 10.59
N LEU A 21 9.79 -6.72 11.10
CA LEU A 21 10.24 -5.88 12.22
C LEU A 21 10.41 -6.70 13.50
N LYS A 22 9.53 -7.67 13.78
CA LYS A 22 9.66 -8.58 14.93
C LYS A 22 10.89 -9.48 14.84
N GLU A 23 11.28 -9.86 13.62
CA GLU A 23 12.52 -10.61 13.35
C GLU A 23 13.79 -9.73 13.42
N GLY A 24 13.66 -8.43 13.72
CA GLY A 24 14.78 -7.49 13.81
C GLY A 24 15.27 -6.96 12.46
N LYS A 25 14.52 -7.20 11.37
CA LYS A 25 14.84 -6.65 10.05
C LYS A 25 14.37 -5.20 9.95
N SER A 26 15.06 -4.40 9.14
CA SER A 26 14.60 -3.07 8.77
C SER A 26 13.50 -3.16 7.71
N VAL A 27 12.55 -2.22 7.73
CA VAL A 27 11.56 -2.05 6.67
C VAL A 27 11.59 -0.59 6.21
N SER A 28 11.90 -0.37 4.94
CA SER A 28 11.83 0.94 4.30
C SER A 28 10.58 1.01 3.45
N VAL A 29 9.76 2.05 3.61
CA VAL A 29 8.48 2.19 2.92
C VAL A 29 8.35 3.58 2.32
N LYS A 30 7.80 3.65 1.11
CA LYS A 30 7.35 4.85 0.42
C LYS A 30 5.93 4.63 -0.06
N ILE A 31 5.00 5.50 0.34
CA ILE A 31 3.60 5.43 -0.07
C ILE A 31 3.27 6.73 -0.80
N GLU A 32 2.88 6.62 -2.06
CA GLU A 32 2.54 7.75 -2.91
C GLU A 32 1.05 7.68 -3.29
N PRO A 33 0.21 8.60 -2.79
CA PRO A 33 -1.14 8.73 -3.27
C PRO A 33 -1.13 9.35 -4.68
N VAL A 34 -1.89 8.77 -5.59
CA VAL A 34 -2.05 9.26 -6.96
C VAL A 34 -3.49 9.74 -7.15
N TYR A 35 -3.63 10.98 -7.59
CA TYR A 35 -4.90 11.65 -7.83
C TYR A 35 -5.02 11.97 -9.32
N SER A 36 -6.22 11.81 -9.87
CA SER A 36 -6.63 12.27 -11.18
C SER A 36 -7.73 13.32 -10.96
N GLY A 37 -7.42 14.58 -11.33
CA GLY A 37 -8.35 15.69 -11.16
C GLY A 37 -8.33 16.35 -9.77
N GLY A 38 -9.45 16.97 -9.39
CA GLY A 38 -9.61 17.78 -8.17
C GLY A 38 -10.27 17.05 -7.00
N ASP A 39 -10.33 15.71 -7.05
CA ASP A 39 -10.94 14.93 -5.99
C ASP A 39 -10.10 14.90 -4.72
N ILE A 40 -10.78 14.93 -3.57
CA ILE A 40 -10.16 14.85 -2.24
C ILE A 40 -9.63 13.42 -1.97
N ARG A 41 -10.12 12.42 -2.70
CA ARG A 41 -9.72 11.02 -2.56
C ARG A 41 -8.72 10.64 -3.67
N PRO A 42 -7.60 9.99 -3.33
CA PRO A 42 -6.70 9.46 -4.35
C PRO A 42 -7.36 8.28 -5.07
N ASP A 43 -7.06 8.14 -6.36
CA ASP A 43 -7.53 7.03 -7.19
C ASP A 43 -6.79 5.73 -6.91
N ARG A 44 -5.54 5.85 -6.47
CA ARG A 44 -4.70 4.71 -6.09
C ARG A 44 -3.56 5.14 -5.16
N PHE A 45 -2.93 4.14 -4.54
CA PHE A 45 -1.71 4.29 -3.77
C PHE A 45 -0.63 3.41 -4.38
N VAL A 46 0.50 4.01 -4.73
CA VAL A 46 1.70 3.28 -5.12
C VAL A 46 2.54 3.09 -3.86
N VAL A 47 2.70 1.84 -3.43
CA VAL A 47 3.49 1.48 -2.26
C VAL A 47 4.76 0.79 -2.72
N GLN A 48 5.90 1.36 -2.37
CA GLN A 48 7.21 0.75 -2.57
C GLN A 48 7.82 0.43 -1.21
N TYR A 49 8.26 -0.81 -1.00
CA TYR A 49 8.92 -1.17 0.24
C TYR A 49 10.09 -2.14 0.04
N SER A 50 11.04 -2.13 0.97
CA SER A 50 12.15 -3.09 1.03
C SER A 50 12.30 -3.58 2.46
N ILE A 51 12.56 -4.89 2.61
CA ILE A 51 12.78 -5.54 3.91
C ILE A 51 14.23 -5.99 4.00
N GLY A 52 14.92 -5.61 5.07
CA GLY A 52 16.30 -5.99 5.36
C GLY A 52 17.31 -5.52 4.30
N GLY A 53 17.02 -4.42 3.58
CA GLY A 53 17.82 -3.97 2.44
C GLY A 53 17.71 -4.87 1.20
N GLY A 54 16.72 -5.76 1.17
CA GLY A 54 16.42 -6.62 0.03
C GLY A 54 15.87 -5.85 -1.17
N ARG A 55 15.53 -6.59 -2.24
CA ARG A 55 14.97 -5.99 -3.45
C ARG A 55 13.66 -5.24 -3.13
N PRO A 56 13.50 -3.99 -3.60
CA PRO A 56 12.25 -3.27 -3.43
C PRO A 56 11.08 -3.98 -4.12
N VAL A 57 9.94 -4.02 -3.44
CA VAL A 57 8.64 -4.48 -3.93
C VAL A 57 7.78 -3.24 -4.20
N SER A 58 7.07 -3.23 -5.33
CA SER A 58 6.13 -2.15 -5.69
C SER A 58 4.73 -2.72 -5.88
N ILE A 59 3.75 -2.16 -5.16
CA ILE A 59 2.34 -2.56 -5.21
C ILE A 59 1.49 -1.33 -5.57
N ASP A 60 0.61 -1.49 -6.56
CA ASP A 60 -0.37 -0.48 -6.95
C ASP A 60 -1.74 -0.86 -6.36
N PHE A 61 -2.17 -0.12 -5.33
CA PHE A 61 -3.48 -0.26 -4.71
C PHE A 61 -4.48 0.70 -5.33
N LYS A 62 -5.33 0.20 -6.23
CA LYS A 62 -6.46 0.97 -6.77
C LYS A 62 -7.52 1.21 -5.70
N ASN A 63 -7.97 2.45 -5.61
CA ASN A 63 -9.09 2.92 -4.79
C ASN A 63 -10.30 3.23 -5.70
N SER A 64 -10.59 2.33 -6.64
CA SER A 64 -11.74 2.47 -7.54
C SER A 64 -13.05 2.18 -6.81
N PRO A 65 -14.10 3.01 -6.93
CA PRO A 65 -15.42 2.67 -6.40
C PRO A 65 -15.98 1.47 -7.17
N GLY A 66 -15.99 0.30 -6.52
CA GLY A 66 -16.65 -0.88 -7.05
C GLY A 66 -18.11 -0.90 -6.60
N GLY A 67 -19.01 -0.62 -7.52
CA GLY A 67 -20.45 -0.71 -7.33
C GLY A 67 -21.15 0.03 -8.46
N GLY A 68 -21.18 -0.58 -9.64
CA GLY A 68 -22.25 -0.32 -10.61
C GLY A 68 -23.55 -0.95 -10.13
#